data_AF-A0A947TIG0-F1
#
_entry.id   AF-A0A947TIG0-F1
#
_cell.length_a   1.000
_cell.length_b   1.000
_cell.length_c   1.000
_cell.angle_alpha   90.00
_cell.angle_beta   90.00
_cell.angle_gamma   90.00
#
_symmetry.space_group_name_H-M   'P 1'
#
loop_
_entity.id
_entity.type
_entity.pdbx_description
1 polymer ?
#
loop_
_entity_poly.entity_id
_entity_poly.type
_entity_poly.pdbx_seq_one_letter_code
_entity_poly.pdbx_strand_id
1 'polypeptide(L)'
;FLFYFYGIRQKNGYIYLIMAGASLALSCLSREALLLIVPFLLLFLWFEKQKKQLFYIFIPFIIIFAIFWLPNITHNSYLQLFTTHVSEENKSADFGFYGHVYPDPYTYHFKQEEFLTNLKNKIDNNEMVLMAEIDRIRELKNMGIADISLFDRIRTGLMFSSRHVFRFASLEDIGGPFILLLILLGLYSLRQKNRYLYQFFVYWIFSTVFLLAFVVLAGRNHLMDFGWAIALLISLGLMFLAKLISDYFNLEKKKQVFLYIALLFIILYHLVLVNHVAWSRVYDDSSNLMVQSYSQEVKKMDIADKDVIAVGLDSGAIYNLNYITNKSMVIFRPETIKNLLEENKLDWAFEQFGIKYILGYSDELSEEIINQADVVNVASDSLEPVIPEMSRNKGWLMNLVN
;
A
#
# COMPACT_ATOMS: atom_id res chain seq x y z
N PHE A 1 -22.49 5.43 3.23
CA PHE A 1 -23.17 5.81 1.96
C PHE A 1 -24.61 5.34 1.83
N LEU A 2 -24.93 4.07 2.10
CA LEU A 2 -26.31 3.56 1.97
C LEU A 2 -27.35 4.40 2.74
N PHE A 3 -27.11 4.65 4.03
CA PHE A 3 -27.99 5.52 4.84
C PHE A 3 -28.10 6.94 4.30
N TYR A 4 -27.01 7.51 3.77
CA TYR A 4 -27.02 8.84 3.18
C TYR A 4 -27.94 8.91 1.95
N PHE A 5 -27.69 8.07 0.94
CA PHE A 5 -28.46 8.12 -0.30
C PHE A 5 -29.91 7.69 -0.14
N TYR A 6 -30.18 6.74 0.76
CA TYR A 6 -31.54 6.35 1.10
C TYR A 6 -32.27 7.46 1.88
N GLY A 7 -31.59 8.08 2.86
CA GLY A 7 -32.14 9.06 3.77
C GLY A 7 -32.58 10.38 3.13
N ILE A 8 -31.90 10.83 2.06
CA ILE A 8 -32.21 12.11 1.39
C ILE A 8 -33.66 12.18 0.88
N ARG A 9 -34.27 11.03 0.56
CA ARG A 9 -35.63 10.96 -0.01
C ARG A 9 -36.72 10.63 1.00
N GLN A 10 -36.38 10.44 2.27
CA GLN A 10 -37.31 9.94 3.28
C GLN A 10 -37.88 11.06 4.15
N LYS A 11 -39.13 10.88 4.61
CA LYS A 11 -39.85 11.85 5.48
C LYS A 11 -39.09 12.13 6.80
N ASN A 12 -38.44 11.11 7.37
CA ASN A 12 -37.56 11.22 8.54
C ASN A 12 -36.07 11.11 8.15
N GLY A 13 -35.67 11.84 7.10
CA GLY A 13 -34.31 11.75 6.56
C GLY A 13 -33.19 12.05 7.56
N TYR A 14 -33.45 12.83 8.63
CA TYR A 14 -32.45 13.16 9.64
C TYR A 14 -31.92 11.95 10.42
N ILE A 15 -32.75 10.93 10.70
CA ILE A 15 -32.31 9.70 11.39
C ILE A 15 -31.27 8.98 10.54
N TYR A 16 -31.55 8.85 9.23
CA TYR A 16 -30.64 8.23 8.29
C TYR A 16 -29.34 9.02 8.11
N LEU A 17 -29.40 10.36 8.15
CA LEU A 17 -28.20 11.20 8.10
C LEU A 17 -27.34 11.06 9.36
N ILE A 18 -27.97 10.95 10.54
CA ILE A 18 -27.28 10.67 11.80
C ILE A 18 -26.60 9.30 11.76
N MET A 19 -27.32 8.27 11.30
CA MET A 19 -26.76 6.93 11.11
C MET A 19 -25.63 6.91 10.07
N ALA A 20 -25.72 7.73 9.02
CA ALA A 20 -24.65 7.88 8.05
C ALA A 20 -23.40 8.50 8.68
N GLY A 21 -23.55 9.52 9.52
CA GLY A 21 -22.44 10.14 10.27
C GLY A 21 -21.80 9.19 11.29
N ALA A 22 -22.61 8.45 12.04
CA ALA A 22 -22.12 7.43 12.96
C ALA A 22 -21.36 6.31 12.23
N SER A 23 -21.91 5.80 11.13
CA SER A 23 -21.26 4.78 10.30
C SER A 23 -19.97 5.31 9.68
N LEU A 24 -19.93 6.58 9.28
CA LEU A 24 -18.72 7.22 8.76
C LEU A 24 -17.63 7.24 9.83
N ALA A 25 -17.94 7.67 11.06
CA ALA A 25 -16.97 7.67 12.16
C ALA A 25 -16.46 6.26 12.48
N LEU A 26 -17.37 5.29 12.61
CA LEU A 26 -16.98 3.89 12.85
C LEU A 26 -16.11 3.33 11.72
N SER A 27 -16.40 3.69 10.47
CA SER A 27 -15.57 3.29 9.32
C SER A 27 -14.17 3.89 9.43
N CYS A 28 -14.05 5.18 9.71
CA CYS A 28 -12.76 5.85 9.91
C CYS A 28 -11.96 5.30 11.09
N LEU A 29 -12.63 4.97 12.20
CA LEU A 29 -12.00 4.33 13.36
C LEU A 29 -11.59 2.88 13.09
N SER A 30 -12.30 2.17 12.20
CA SER A 30 -11.91 0.80 11.80
C SER A 30 -10.71 0.79 10.85
N ARG A 31 -10.58 1.81 9.99
CA ARG A 31 -9.50 1.93 9.02
C ARG A 31 -9.25 3.38 8.65
N GLU A 32 -8.05 3.85 8.97
CA GLU A 32 -7.65 5.25 8.80
C GLU A 32 -7.68 5.72 7.35
N ALA A 33 -7.41 4.84 6.38
CA ALA A 33 -7.50 5.17 4.96
C ALA A 33 -8.87 5.77 4.57
N LEU A 34 -9.94 5.38 5.28
CA LEU A 34 -11.29 5.90 5.04
C LEU A 34 -11.46 7.35 5.52
N LEU A 35 -10.54 7.92 6.32
CA LEU A 35 -10.55 9.34 6.68
C LEU A 35 -10.39 10.26 5.46
N LEU A 36 -9.79 9.79 4.36
CA LEU A 36 -9.65 10.56 3.12
C LEU A 36 -10.99 11.07 2.58
N ILE A 37 -12.08 10.37 2.91
CA ILE A 37 -13.42 10.73 2.44
C ILE A 37 -14.04 11.90 3.20
N VAL A 38 -13.60 12.13 4.43
CA VAL A 38 -14.18 13.12 5.35
C VAL A 38 -14.00 14.55 4.84
N PRO A 39 -12.76 15.02 4.53
CA PRO A 39 -12.57 16.37 3.99
C PRO A 39 -13.28 16.55 2.64
N PHE A 40 -13.28 15.52 1.79
CA PHE A 40 -14.03 15.55 0.53
C PHE A 40 -15.54 15.73 0.78
N LEU A 41 -16.15 14.89 1.62
CA LEU A 41 -17.59 14.92 1.87
C LEU A 41 -18.01 16.26 2.51
N LEU A 42 -17.18 16.80 3.41
CA LEU A 42 -17.41 18.11 4.03
C LEU A 42 -17.47 19.20 2.96
N LEU A 43 -16.45 19.29 2.12
CA LEU A 43 -16.36 20.29 1.06
C LEU A 43 -17.48 20.11 0.03
N PHE A 44 -17.78 18.88 -0.37
CA PHE A 44 -18.86 18.58 -1.30
C PHE A 44 -20.21 19.08 -0.79
N LEU A 45 -20.58 18.72 0.45
CA LEU A 45 -21.85 19.15 1.05
C LEU A 45 -21.89 20.67 1.26
N TRP A 46 -20.75 21.29 1.57
CA TRP A 46 -20.63 22.73 1.70
C TRP A 46 -20.89 23.45 0.36
N PHE A 47 -20.23 23.03 -0.72
CA PHE A 47 -20.40 23.62 -2.06
C PHE A 47 -21.79 23.38 -2.64
N GLU A 48 -22.38 22.20 -2.39
CA GLU A 48 -23.77 21.89 -2.74
C GLU A 48 -24.80 22.56 -1.79
N LYS A 49 -24.33 23.39 -0.85
CA LYS A 49 -25.14 24.17 0.11
C LYS A 49 -26.07 23.30 0.97
N GLN A 50 -25.71 22.04 1.21
CA GLN A 50 -26.49 21.05 1.95
C GLN A 50 -26.30 21.16 3.46
N LYS A 51 -26.56 22.34 4.04
CA LYS A 51 -26.28 22.66 5.47
C LYS A 51 -26.86 21.63 6.45
N LYS A 52 -28.09 21.15 6.21
CA LYS A 52 -28.73 20.14 7.06
C LYS A 52 -27.95 18.83 7.05
N GLN A 53 -27.54 18.36 5.88
CA GLN A 53 -26.80 17.11 5.73
C GLN A 53 -25.43 17.21 6.38
N LEU A 54 -24.75 18.35 6.20
CA LEU A 54 -23.50 18.65 6.86
C LEU A 54 -23.64 18.54 8.38
N PHE A 55 -24.65 19.19 8.98
CA PHE A 55 -24.88 19.14 10.43
C PHE A 55 -25.20 17.71 10.92
N TYR A 56 -26.17 17.04 10.30
CA TYR A 56 -26.63 15.72 10.75
C TYR A 56 -25.60 14.60 10.52
N ILE A 57 -24.66 14.74 9.60
CA ILE A 57 -23.58 13.78 9.38
C ILE A 57 -22.38 14.09 10.29
N PHE A 58 -21.93 15.35 10.33
CA PHE A 58 -20.66 15.68 10.97
C PHE A 58 -20.74 15.80 12.49
N ILE A 59 -21.90 16.14 13.07
CA ILE A 59 -22.04 16.14 14.53
C ILE A 59 -21.89 14.75 15.14
N PRO A 60 -22.66 13.72 14.72
CA PRO A 60 -22.45 12.38 15.26
C PRO A 60 -21.08 11.83 14.91
N PHE A 61 -20.52 12.19 13.74
CA PHE A 61 -19.14 11.86 13.41
C PHE A 61 -18.16 12.40 14.45
N ILE A 62 -18.20 13.71 14.73
CA ILE A 62 -17.31 14.38 15.70
C ILE A 62 -17.51 13.81 17.11
N ILE A 63 -18.75 13.58 17.55
CA ILE A 63 -19.04 13.03 18.88
C ILE A 63 -18.40 11.65 19.05
N ILE A 64 -18.63 10.73 18.11
CA ILE A 64 -18.07 9.38 18.19
C ILE A 64 -16.55 9.43 18.09
N PHE A 65 -16.01 10.19 17.14
CA PHE A 65 -14.57 10.31 16.96
C PHE A 65 -13.91 10.89 18.21
N ALA A 66 -14.49 11.93 18.83
CA ALA A 66 -14.02 12.48 20.09
C ALA A 66 -14.04 11.42 21.21
N ILE A 67 -15.13 10.67 21.40
CA ILE A 67 -15.22 9.65 22.46
C ILE A 67 -14.10 8.60 22.35
N PHE A 68 -13.78 8.13 21.14
CA PHE A 68 -12.77 7.09 20.95
C PHE A 68 -11.35 7.62 20.82
N TRP A 69 -11.17 8.83 20.28
CA TRP A 69 -9.86 9.38 19.96
C TRP A 69 -9.30 10.29 21.06
N LEU A 70 -10.12 11.14 21.71
CA LEU A 70 -9.63 12.04 22.78
C LEU A 70 -8.92 11.30 23.91
N PRO A 71 -9.43 10.16 24.43
CA PRO A 71 -8.77 9.46 25.54
C PRO A 71 -7.36 9.00 25.20
N ASN A 72 -7.08 8.76 23.92
CA ASN A 72 -5.79 8.23 23.46
C ASN A 72 -4.89 9.31 22.83
N ILE A 73 -5.32 10.57 22.75
CA ILE A 73 -4.59 11.64 22.04
C ILE A 73 -3.17 11.91 22.58
N THR A 74 -2.79 11.40 23.75
CA THR A 74 -1.44 11.56 24.31
C THR A 74 -0.58 10.31 24.21
N HIS A 75 -1.17 9.14 23.95
CA HIS A 75 -0.49 7.84 23.92
C HIS A 75 -0.69 7.10 22.58
N ASN A 76 -1.25 7.78 21.59
CA ASN A 76 -1.58 7.18 20.32
C ASN A 76 -0.35 7.19 19.40
N SER A 77 0.20 6.02 19.10
CA SER A 77 1.23 5.84 18.07
C SER A 77 0.80 6.37 16.70
N TYR A 78 -0.50 6.52 16.42
CA TYR A 78 -0.99 7.13 15.19
C TYR A 78 -0.78 8.65 15.12
N LEU A 79 -0.51 9.35 16.24
CA LEU A 79 -0.04 10.74 16.16
C LEU A 79 1.28 10.86 15.40
N GLN A 80 2.07 9.78 15.35
CA GLN A 80 3.30 9.70 14.57
C GLN A 80 3.08 9.89 13.06
N LEU A 81 1.86 9.63 12.56
CA LEU A 81 1.50 9.84 11.16
C LEU A 81 1.13 11.30 10.85
N PHE A 82 0.85 12.10 11.88
CA PHE A 82 0.34 13.47 11.75
C PHE A 82 1.29 14.54 12.31
N THR A 83 2.27 14.16 13.12
CA THR A 83 3.30 15.06 13.64
C THR A 83 4.69 14.56 13.24
N THR A 84 5.52 15.46 12.69
CA THR A 84 6.92 15.22 12.38
C THR A 84 7.82 15.16 13.63
N HIS A 85 7.24 15.42 14.81
CA HIS A 85 7.93 15.56 16.09
C HIS A 85 7.57 14.42 17.06
N VAL A 86 7.82 13.19 16.62
CA VAL A 86 7.72 11.99 17.45
C VAL A 86 9.00 11.87 18.31
N SER A 87 8.87 11.41 19.57
CA SER A 87 10.03 11.11 20.40
C SER A 87 10.89 10.01 19.80
N GLU A 88 12.22 10.11 19.91
CA GLU A 88 13.16 9.08 19.39
C GLU A 88 12.91 7.68 19.96
N GLU A 89 12.42 7.57 21.20
CA GLU A 89 12.03 6.29 21.81
C GLU A 89 10.96 5.56 20.99
N ASN A 90 10.01 6.29 20.42
CA ASN A 90 8.97 5.70 19.57
C ASN A 90 9.45 5.43 18.14
N LYS A 91 10.42 6.21 17.63
CA LYS A 91 10.99 6.01 16.30
C LYS A 91 11.93 4.81 16.25
N SER A 92 12.72 4.60 17.30
CA SER A 92 13.73 3.56 17.39
C SER A 92 13.20 2.16 17.72
N ALA A 93 11.95 2.06 18.18
CA ALA A 93 11.36 0.78 18.60
C ALA A 93 11.02 -0.18 17.44
N ASP A 94 10.94 0.30 16.19
CA ASP A 94 10.53 -0.52 15.04
C ASP A 94 11.33 -0.17 13.77
N PHE A 95 12.08 -1.14 13.25
CA PHE A 95 12.78 -1.02 11.95
C PHE A 95 11.80 -0.75 10.80
N GLY A 96 10.56 -1.21 10.89
CA GLY A 96 9.51 -0.90 9.92
C GLY A 96 9.27 0.60 9.74
N PHE A 97 9.59 1.42 10.74
CA PHE A 97 9.47 2.87 10.67
C PHE A 97 10.72 3.53 10.09
N TYR A 98 11.88 3.38 10.75
CA TYR A 98 13.10 4.09 10.34
C TYR A 98 13.82 3.47 9.14
N GLY A 99 13.60 2.17 8.87
CA GLY A 99 14.11 1.44 7.71
C GLY A 99 13.58 1.96 6.37
N HIS A 100 12.63 2.90 6.38
CA HIS A 100 12.24 3.65 5.19
C HIS A 100 13.35 4.61 4.70
N VAL A 101 14.12 5.24 5.59
CA VAL A 101 15.24 6.11 5.19
C VAL A 101 16.57 5.40 5.31
N TYR A 102 16.79 4.70 6.43
CA TYR A 102 18.07 4.06 6.71
C TYR A 102 18.12 2.66 6.11
N PRO A 103 19.27 2.26 5.53
CA PRO A 103 19.42 0.97 4.85
C PRO A 103 19.35 -0.23 5.81
N ASP A 104 19.76 -0.03 7.07
CA ASP A 104 19.81 -1.04 8.13
C ASP A 104 19.82 -0.37 9.53
N PRO A 105 19.58 -1.15 10.61
CA PRO A 105 19.67 -0.67 12.00
C PRO A 105 21.03 -0.10 12.39
N TYR A 106 22.13 -0.67 11.88
CA TYR A 106 23.47 -0.17 12.19
C TYR A 106 23.63 1.29 11.76
N THR A 107 23.24 1.60 10.52
CA THR A 107 23.34 2.96 9.98
C THR A 107 22.50 3.94 10.79
N TYR A 108 21.29 3.54 11.19
CA TYR A 108 20.42 4.39 12.02
C TYR A 108 21.01 4.66 13.41
N HIS A 109 21.52 3.65 14.10
CA HIS A 109 21.99 3.81 15.47
C HIS A 109 23.41 4.40 15.60
N PHE A 110 24.28 4.19 14.60
CA PHE A 110 25.71 4.51 14.73
C PHE A 110 26.26 5.44 13.65
N LYS A 111 25.60 5.59 12.49
CA LYS A 111 26.08 6.41 11.35
C LYS A 111 25.03 7.38 10.80
N GLN A 112 24.07 7.78 11.63
CA GLN A 112 22.92 8.57 11.21
C GLN A 112 23.30 9.87 10.50
N GLU A 113 24.15 10.68 11.13
CA GLU A 113 24.51 12.02 10.63
C GLU A 113 25.30 11.95 9.33
N GLU A 114 26.25 11.03 9.24
CA GLU A 114 27.05 10.79 8.05
C GLU A 114 26.17 10.36 6.88
N PHE A 115 25.27 9.39 7.11
CA PHE A 115 24.34 8.91 6.10
C PHE A 115 23.41 10.02 5.60
N LEU A 116 22.81 10.79 6.50
CA LEU A 116 21.90 11.88 6.14
C LEU A 116 22.61 12.99 5.36
N THR A 117 23.85 13.31 5.73
CA THR A 117 24.66 14.31 5.01
C THR A 117 24.96 13.85 3.58
N ASN A 118 25.38 12.60 3.42
CA ASN A 118 25.64 12.01 2.11
C ASN A 118 24.37 11.91 1.26
N LEU A 119 23.24 11.53 1.85
CA LEU A 119 21.95 11.46 1.16
C LEU A 119 21.50 12.84 0.69
N LYS A 120 21.63 13.87 1.54
CA LYS A 120 21.29 15.24 1.18
C LYS A 120 22.15 15.75 0.02
N ASN A 121 23.45 15.51 0.06
CA ASN A 121 24.35 15.89 -1.03
C ASN A 121 23.97 15.22 -2.35
N LYS A 122 23.60 13.93 -2.33
CA LYS A 122 23.13 13.21 -3.53
C LYS A 122 21.85 13.81 -4.12
N ILE A 123 20.92 14.25 -3.26
CA ILE A 123 19.68 14.91 -3.69
C ILE A 123 20.00 16.28 -4.29
N ASP A 124 20.76 17.12 -3.57
CA ASP A 124 21.09 18.49 -3.98
C ASP A 124 21.90 18.52 -5.29
N ASN A 125 22.76 17.52 -5.53
CA ASN A 125 23.57 17.39 -6.74
C ASN A 125 22.84 16.69 -7.91
N ASN A 126 21.57 16.28 -7.76
CA ASN A 126 20.83 15.50 -8.76
C ASN A 126 21.53 14.19 -9.17
N GLU A 127 22.22 13.53 -8.25
CA GLU A 127 22.91 12.25 -8.50
C GLU A 127 21.94 11.05 -8.47
N MET A 128 20.67 11.30 -8.20
CA MET A 128 19.62 10.29 -8.10
C MET A 128 18.68 10.34 -9.31
N VAL A 129 18.17 9.18 -9.73
CA VAL A 129 17.06 9.12 -10.68
C VAL A 129 15.84 9.81 -10.06
N LEU A 130 15.15 10.64 -10.84
CA LEU A 130 13.98 11.44 -10.45
C LEU A 130 12.99 10.71 -9.52
N MET A 131 12.66 9.46 -9.84
CA MET A 131 11.72 8.67 -9.05
C MET A 131 12.27 8.31 -7.67
N ALA A 132 13.54 7.92 -7.61
CA ALA A 132 14.22 7.62 -6.36
C ALA A 132 14.37 8.89 -5.51
N GLU A 133 14.72 10.02 -6.12
CA GLU A 133 14.78 11.33 -5.45
C GLU A 133 13.43 11.68 -4.80
N ILE A 134 12.33 11.57 -5.56
CA ILE A 134 10.97 11.85 -5.07
C ILE A 134 10.58 10.94 -3.89
N ASP A 135 10.87 9.63 -4.00
CA ASP A 135 10.57 8.68 -2.93
C ASP A 135 11.39 8.98 -1.66
N ARG A 136 12.67 9.38 -1.80
CA ARG A 136 13.52 9.80 -0.67
C ARG A 136 13.06 11.08 0.00
N ILE A 137 12.72 12.11 -0.79
CA ILE A 137 12.19 13.37 -0.26
C ILE A 137 10.92 13.11 0.57
N ARG A 138 10.04 12.22 0.09
CA ARG A 138 8.84 11.79 0.85
C ARG A 138 9.21 11.11 2.17
N GLU A 139 10.14 10.15 2.14
CA GLU A 139 10.54 9.38 3.33
C GLU A 139 11.17 10.27 4.40
N LEU A 140 12.04 11.20 4.00
CA LEU A 140 12.64 12.18 4.90
C LEU A 140 11.60 13.06 5.58
N LYS A 141 10.58 13.51 4.84
CA LYS A 141 9.47 14.27 5.43
C LYS A 141 8.63 13.45 6.38
N ASN A 142 8.27 12.22 6.01
CA ASN A 142 7.45 11.35 6.85
C ASN A 142 8.15 11.02 8.18
N MET A 143 9.49 11.00 8.17
CA MET A 143 10.31 10.82 9.36
C MET A 143 10.55 12.10 10.17
N GLY A 144 10.10 13.25 9.66
CA GLY A 144 10.34 14.56 10.26
C GLY A 144 11.79 15.04 10.19
N ILE A 145 12.58 14.49 9.26
CA ILE A 145 14.00 14.82 9.08
C ILE A 145 14.16 16.06 8.19
N ALA A 146 13.30 16.24 7.19
CA ALA A 146 13.36 17.36 6.27
C ALA A 146 11.96 17.91 5.93
N ASP A 147 11.85 19.22 5.80
CA ASP A 147 10.67 19.88 5.25
C ASP A 147 10.73 19.89 3.72
N ILE A 148 9.56 19.74 3.09
CA ILE A 148 9.43 19.77 1.63
C ILE A 148 8.96 21.16 1.21
N SER A 149 9.70 21.78 0.30
CA SER A 149 9.31 23.05 -0.31
C SER A 149 7.97 22.93 -1.07
N LEU A 150 7.27 24.05 -1.29
CA LEU A 150 6.03 24.03 -2.08
C LEU A 150 6.29 23.50 -3.51
N PHE A 151 7.45 23.83 -4.09
CA PHE A 151 7.82 23.38 -5.43
C PHE A 151 8.01 21.86 -5.49
N ASP A 152 8.77 21.29 -4.56
CA ASP A 152 9.02 19.85 -4.50
C ASP A 152 7.72 19.08 -4.23
N ARG A 153 6.82 19.65 -3.43
CA ARG A 153 5.49 19.09 -3.20
C ARG A 153 4.65 19.06 -4.47
N ILE A 154 4.67 20.12 -5.28
CA ILE A 154 3.95 20.15 -6.56
C ILE A 154 4.56 19.16 -7.55
N ARG A 155 5.90 19.14 -7.70
CA ARG A 155 6.63 18.20 -8.56
C ARG A 155 6.31 16.75 -8.19
N THR A 156 6.46 16.42 -6.91
CA THR A 156 6.15 15.08 -6.36
C THR A 156 4.68 14.74 -6.55
N GLY A 157 3.78 15.68 -6.24
CA GLY A 157 2.34 15.46 -6.33
C GLY A 157 1.85 15.25 -7.76
N LEU A 158 2.42 15.93 -8.76
CA LEU A 158 2.10 15.66 -10.16
C LEU A 158 2.52 14.25 -10.58
N MET A 159 3.70 13.81 -10.14
CA MET A 159 4.21 12.49 -10.46
C MET A 159 3.39 11.38 -9.77
N PHE A 160 3.04 11.53 -8.50
CA PHE A 160 2.13 10.58 -7.84
C PHE A 160 0.71 10.64 -8.42
N SER A 161 0.23 11.80 -8.85
CA SER A 161 -1.08 11.92 -9.51
C SER A 161 -1.12 11.11 -10.81
N SER A 162 -0.07 11.20 -11.64
CA SER A 162 0.01 10.39 -12.87
C SER A 162 0.01 8.91 -12.54
N ARG A 163 0.81 8.48 -11.54
CA ARG A 163 0.81 7.09 -11.06
C ARG A 163 -0.58 6.63 -10.64
N HIS A 164 -1.32 7.42 -9.86
CA HIS A 164 -2.70 7.09 -9.46
C HIS A 164 -3.66 7.01 -10.64
N VAL A 165 -3.53 7.90 -11.64
CA VAL A 165 -4.35 7.84 -12.86
C VAL A 165 -4.06 6.57 -13.66
N PHE A 166 -2.79 6.20 -13.82
CA PHE A 166 -2.40 4.98 -14.55
C PHE A 166 -2.90 3.70 -13.88
N ARG A 167 -3.09 3.68 -12.55
CA ARG A 167 -3.70 2.53 -11.87
C ARG A 167 -5.11 2.22 -12.33
N PHE A 168 -5.88 3.22 -12.75
CA PHE A 168 -7.22 2.97 -13.33
C PHE A 168 -7.17 2.19 -14.65
N ALA A 169 -6.02 2.17 -15.33
CA ALA A 169 -5.77 1.37 -16.53
C ALA A 169 -4.92 0.11 -16.24
N SER A 170 -4.48 -0.11 -15.00
CA SER A 170 -3.66 -1.25 -14.62
C SER A 170 -4.48 -2.54 -14.67
N LEU A 171 -3.89 -3.57 -15.27
CA LEU A 171 -4.48 -4.91 -15.28
C LEU A 171 -4.61 -5.44 -13.85
N GLU A 172 -3.55 -5.32 -13.06
CA GLU A 172 -3.48 -5.88 -11.70
C GLU A 172 -4.40 -5.17 -10.71
N ASP A 173 -4.59 -3.86 -10.83
CA ASP A 173 -5.32 -3.10 -9.81
C ASP A 173 -6.84 -3.08 -10.05
N ILE A 174 -7.28 -2.97 -11.31
CA ILE A 174 -8.70 -2.77 -11.68
C ILE A 174 -9.19 -3.75 -12.74
N GLY A 175 -8.31 -4.49 -13.41
CA GLY A 175 -8.66 -5.33 -14.55
C GLY A 175 -8.44 -4.64 -15.91
N GLY A 176 -7.67 -3.56 -15.95
CA GLY A 176 -7.12 -3.00 -17.18
C GLY A 176 -8.06 -2.05 -17.95
N PRO A 177 -7.68 -1.68 -19.18
CA PRO A 177 -8.41 -0.69 -19.98
C PRO A 177 -9.88 -1.06 -20.25
N PHE A 178 -10.21 -2.34 -20.33
CA PHE A 178 -11.59 -2.79 -20.54
C PHE A 178 -12.50 -2.40 -19.37
N ILE A 179 -12.05 -2.63 -18.13
CA ILE A 179 -12.80 -2.23 -16.94
C ILE A 179 -12.86 -0.70 -16.83
N LEU A 180 -11.79 0.01 -17.16
CA LEU A 180 -11.78 1.47 -17.23
C LEU A 180 -12.86 2.01 -18.19
N LEU A 181 -13.00 1.42 -19.38
CA LEU A 181 -14.04 1.81 -20.34
C LEU A 181 -15.44 1.62 -19.74
N LEU A 182 -15.70 0.52 -19.03
CA LEU A 182 -16.97 0.31 -18.35
C LEU A 182 -17.22 1.35 -17.25
N ILE A 183 -16.20 1.72 -16.47
CA ILE A 183 -16.30 2.80 -15.47
C ILE A 183 -16.67 4.12 -16.15
N LEU A 184 -16.03 4.46 -17.27
CA LEU A 184 -16.32 5.68 -18.04
C LEU A 184 -17.74 5.67 -18.62
N LEU A 185 -18.21 4.54 -19.16
CA LEU A 185 -19.60 4.38 -19.60
C LEU A 185 -20.58 4.50 -18.43
N GLY A 186 -20.22 3.97 -17.26
CA GLY A 186 -20.97 4.12 -16.02
C GLY A 186 -21.12 5.57 -15.61
N LEU A 187 -20.02 6.34 -15.61
CA LEU A 187 -20.02 7.77 -15.33
C LEU A 187 -20.86 8.55 -16.35
N TYR A 188 -20.76 8.21 -17.63
CA TYR A 188 -21.55 8.83 -18.69
C TYR A 188 -23.06 8.58 -18.50
N SER A 189 -23.44 7.32 -18.26
CA SER A 189 -24.82 6.91 -17.94
C SER A 189 -25.34 7.60 -16.68
N LEU A 190 -24.50 7.73 -15.65
CA LEU A 190 -24.85 8.42 -14.41
C LEU A 190 -25.05 9.92 -14.62
N ARG A 191 -24.21 10.58 -15.44
CA ARG A 191 -24.34 11.99 -15.79
C ARG A 191 -25.69 12.31 -16.43
N GLN A 192 -26.18 11.43 -17.29
CA GLN A 192 -27.47 11.60 -17.95
C GLN A 192 -28.66 11.42 -16.99
N LYS A 193 -28.56 10.49 -16.03
CA LYS A 193 -29.66 10.13 -15.13
C LYS A 193 -29.72 10.97 -13.85
N ASN A 194 -28.56 11.30 -13.29
CA ASN A 194 -28.47 12.01 -12.01
C ASN A 194 -27.15 12.80 -11.91
N ARG A 195 -27.20 14.07 -12.32
CA ARG A 195 -26.04 14.99 -12.30
C ARG A 195 -25.40 15.12 -10.92
N TYR A 196 -26.20 15.12 -9.86
CA TYR A 196 -25.72 15.23 -8.49
C TYR A 196 -24.83 14.04 -8.09
N LEU A 197 -25.28 12.81 -8.37
CA LEU A 197 -24.48 11.61 -8.10
C LEU A 197 -23.24 11.55 -8.98
N TYR A 198 -23.35 11.96 -10.24
CA TYR A 198 -22.19 12.07 -11.13
C TYR A 198 -21.13 13.01 -10.54
N GLN A 199 -21.53 14.22 -10.12
CA GLN A 199 -20.61 15.18 -9.48
C GLN A 199 -20.01 14.61 -8.20
N PHE A 200 -20.81 13.94 -7.37
CA PHE A 200 -20.33 13.28 -6.15
C PHE A 200 -19.19 12.28 -6.44
N PHE A 201 -19.38 11.32 -7.34
CA PHE A 201 -18.36 10.31 -7.62
C PHE A 201 -17.11 10.89 -8.29
N VAL A 202 -17.28 11.82 -9.23
CA VAL A 202 -16.17 12.48 -9.90
C VAL A 202 -15.32 13.26 -8.90
N TYR A 203 -15.95 14.14 -8.12
CA TYR A 203 -15.22 14.92 -7.12
C TYR A 203 -14.61 14.05 -6.04
N TRP A 204 -15.26 12.95 -5.64
CA TRP A 204 -14.69 12.03 -4.67
C TRP A 204 -13.37 11.41 -5.17
N ILE A 205 -13.35 10.86 -6.39
CA ILE A 205 -12.16 10.27 -6.99
C ILE A 205 -11.05 11.32 -7.11
N PHE A 206 -11.36 12.48 -7.71
CA PHE A 206 -10.37 13.55 -7.91
C PHE A 206 -9.83 14.12 -6.59
N SER A 207 -10.69 14.38 -5.61
CA SER A 207 -10.27 14.91 -4.30
C SER A 207 -9.39 13.91 -3.55
N THR A 208 -9.68 12.62 -3.64
CA THR A 208 -8.87 11.62 -2.96
C THR A 208 -7.51 11.46 -3.65
N VAL A 209 -7.46 11.42 -4.99
CA VAL A 209 -6.19 11.44 -5.73
C VAL A 209 -5.38 12.68 -5.38
N PHE A 210 -6.04 13.84 -5.29
CA PHE A 210 -5.39 15.09 -4.88
C PHE A 210 -4.82 15.02 -3.46
N LEU A 211 -5.60 14.56 -2.48
CA LEU A 211 -5.15 14.44 -1.08
C LEU A 211 -3.97 13.47 -0.97
N LEU A 212 -4.06 12.31 -1.63
CA LEU A 212 -2.98 11.33 -1.63
C LEU A 212 -1.72 11.90 -2.28
N ALA A 213 -1.84 12.50 -3.46
CA ALA A 213 -0.69 12.93 -4.23
C ALA A 213 -0.05 14.21 -3.67
N PHE A 214 -0.82 15.22 -3.26
CA PHE A 214 -0.28 16.55 -2.90
C PHE A 214 -0.22 16.81 -1.40
N VAL A 215 -1.08 16.18 -0.59
CA VAL A 215 -1.11 16.40 0.86
C VAL A 215 -0.27 15.34 1.56
N VAL A 216 -0.63 14.08 1.36
CA VAL A 216 0.02 12.91 1.96
C VAL A 216 1.34 12.56 1.24
N LEU A 217 1.45 12.88 -0.05
CA LEU A 217 2.55 12.43 -0.92
C LEU A 217 2.66 10.90 -0.97
N ALA A 218 1.52 10.21 -0.94
CA ALA A 218 1.43 8.76 -1.00
C ALA A 218 1.35 8.28 -2.45
N GLY A 219 2.29 7.41 -2.83
CA GLY A 219 2.27 6.67 -4.08
C GLY A 219 1.59 5.30 -3.99
N ARG A 220 1.10 4.87 -2.82
CA ARG A 220 0.49 3.53 -2.60
C ARG A 220 -0.93 3.43 -3.17
N ASN A 221 -1.40 2.21 -3.46
CA ASN A 221 -2.70 1.98 -4.06
C ASN A 221 -3.83 2.17 -3.03
N HIS A 222 -4.77 3.06 -3.31
CA HIS A 222 -5.97 3.33 -2.51
C HIS A 222 -7.27 3.01 -3.26
N LEU A 223 -7.19 2.24 -4.35
CA LEU A 223 -8.36 1.85 -5.14
C LEU A 223 -9.38 1.04 -4.33
N MET A 224 -8.93 0.32 -3.31
CA MET A 224 -9.79 -0.38 -2.37
C MET A 224 -10.81 0.55 -1.68
N ASP A 225 -10.46 1.81 -1.45
CA ASP A 225 -11.34 2.80 -0.82
C ASP A 225 -12.54 3.15 -1.73
N PHE A 226 -12.41 2.89 -3.03
CA PHE A 226 -13.46 3.07 -4.03
C PHE A 226 -14.05 1.75 -4.55
N GLY A 227 -13.69 0.59 -3.99
CA GLY A 227 -14.07 -0.70 -4.56
C GLY A 227 -15.57 -0.81 -4.86
N TRP A 228 -16.42 -0.36 -3.93
CA TRP A 228 -17.87 -0.34 -4.12
C TRP A 228 -18.34 0.67 -5.19
N ALA A 229 -17.69 1.84 -5.27
CA ALA A 229 -18.00 2.87 -6.24
C ALA A 229 -17.66 2.42 -7.66
N ILE A 230 -16.48 1.82 -7.80
CA ILE A 230 -16.00 1.20 -9.03
C ILE A 230 -16.97 0.10 -9.47
N ALA A 231 -17.37 -0.80 -8.57
CA ALA A 231 -18.33 -1.86 -8.88
C ALA A 231 -19.69 -1.31 -9.36
N LEU A 232 -20.20 -0.24 -8.75
CA LEU A 232 -21.43 0.43 -9.20
C LEU A 232 -21.27 1.08 -10.58
N LEU A 233 -20.14 1.75 -10.84
CA LEU A 233 -19.87 2.36 -12.14
C LEU A 233 -19.73 1.29 -13.24
N ILE A 234 -19.03 0.18 -12.97
CA ILE A 234 -18.96 -0.96 -13.89
C ILE A 234 -20.36 -1.51 -14.17
N SER A 235 -21.18 -1.69 -13.14
CA SER A 235 -22.56 -2.18 -13.29
C SER A 235 -23.41 -1.24 -14.14
N LEU A 236 -23.31 0.08 -13.91
CA LEU A 236 -24.01 1.09 -14.72
C LEU A 236 -23.50 1.14 -16.16
N GLY A 237 -22.19 0.96 -16.37
CA GLY A 237 -21.55 0.91 -17.68
C GLY A 237 -21.99 -0.31 -18.47
N LEU A 238 -22.06 -1.47 -17.82
CA LEU A 238 -22.63 -2.70 -18.35
C LEU A 238 -24.07 -2.51 -18.81
N MET A 239 -24.91 -1.93 -17.95
CA MET A 239 -26.30 -1.68 -18.31
C MET A 239 -26.45 -0.73 -19.49
N PHE A 240 -25.59 0.28 -19.55
CA PHE A 240 -25.57 1.21 -20.66
C PHE A 240 -25.12 0.53 -21.95
N LEU A 241 -24.07 -0.28 -21.90
CA LEU A 241 -23.55 -1.05 -23.04
C LEU A 241 -24.59 -2.05 -23.56
N ALA A 242 -25.21 -2.84 -22.67
CA ALA A 242 -26.25 -3.79 -23.03
C ALA A 242 -27.44 -3.09 -23.70
N LYS A 243 -27.83 -1.92 -23.20
CA LYS A 243 -28.87 -1.09 -23.82
C LYS A 243 -28.46 -0.63 -25.21
N LEU A 244 -27.26 -0.09 -25.39
CA LEU A 244 -26.77 0.37 -26.70
C LEU A 244 -26.80 -0.76 -27.75
N ILE A 245 -26.33 -1.95 -27.40
CA ILE A 245 -26.34 -3.12 -28.29
C ILE A 245 -27.79 -3.53 -28.59
N SER A 246 -28.64 -3.56 -27.56
CA SER A 246 -30.05 -3.94 -27.72
C SER A 246 -30.82 -2.99 -28.62
N ASP A 247 -30.59 -1.69 -28.49
CA ASP A 247 -31.21 -0.64 -29.29
C ASP A 247 -30.67 -0.69 -30.74
N TYR A 248 -29.37 -0.90 -30.93
CA TYR A 248 -28.75 -0.99 -32.26
C TYR A 248 -29.24 -2.19 -33.07
N PHE A 249 -29.39 -3.35 -32.43
CA PHE A 249 -29.86 -4.58 -33.08
C PHE A 249 -31.38 -4.82 -32.96
N ASN A 250 -32.13 -3.88 -32.38
CA ASN A 250 -33.57 -4.02 -32.11
C ASN A 250 -33.94 -5.36 -31.43
N LEU A 251 -33.19 -5.73 -30.38
CA LEU A 251 -33.36 -7.02 -29.70
C LEU A 251 -34.66 -7.08 -28.89
N GLU A 252 -35.38 -8.20 -29.00
CA GLU A 252 -36.51 -8.53 -28.13
C GLU A 252 -36.09 -8.64 -26.65
N LYS A 253 -37.01 -8.34 -25.71
CA LYS A 253 -36.74 -8.36 -24.26
C LYS A 253 -36.04 -9.63 -23.76
N LYS A 254 -36.41 -10.82 -24.25
CA LYS A 254 -35.76 -12.08 -23.86
C LYS A 254 -34.28 -12.13 -24.28
N LYS A 255 -33.96 -11.66 -25.49
CA LYS A 255 -32.60 -11.56 -26.02
C LYS A 255 -31.77 -10.51 -25.28
N GLN A 256 -32.41 -9.42 -24.84
CA GLN A 256 -31.75 -8.42 -24.00
C GLN A 256 -31.31 -9.02 -22.66
N VAL A 257 -32.17 -9.77 -21.96
CA VAL A 257 -31.82 -10.45 -20.70
C VAL A 257 -30.66 -11.43 -20.91
N PHE A 258 -30.68 -12.21 -22.00
CA PHE A 258 -29.57 -13.08 -22.34
C PHE A 258 -28.26 -12.32 -22.57
N LEU A 259 -28.31 -11.18 -23.28
CA LEU A 259 -27.14 -10.31 -23.48
C LEU A 259 -26.59 -9.79 -22.14
N TYR A 260 -27.46 -9.37 -21.21
CA TYR A 260 -27.04 -8.95 -19.87
C TYR A 260 -26.28 -10.06 -19.14
N ILE A 261 -26.84 -11.28 -19.14
CA ILE A 261 -26.22 -12.44 -18.51
C ILE A 261 -24.89 -12.77 -19.18
N ALA A 262 -24.82 -12.76 -20.52
CA ALA A 262 -23.59 -13.03 -21.26
C ALA A 262 -22.49 -12.00 -20.95
N LEU A 263 -22.81 -10.71 -20.95
CA LEU A 263 -21.86 -9.64 -20.61
C LEU A 263 -21.37 -9.75 -19.15
N LEU A 264 -22.26 -10.13 -18.22
CA LEU A 264 -21.87 -10.40 -16.84
C LEU A 264 -20.88 -11.56 -16.75
N PHE A 265 -21.15 -12.68 -17.43
CA PHE A 265 -20.23 -13.82 -17.48
C PHE A 265 -18.87 -13.44 -18.09
N ILE A 266 -18.87 -12.65 -19.17
CA ILE A 266 -17.62 -12.17 -19.80
C ILE A 266 -16.79 -11.36 -18.80
N ILE A 267 -17.40 -10.48 -18.01
CA ILE A 267 -16.67 -9.69 -17.01
C ILE A 267 -16.19 -10.55 -15.86
N LEU A 268 -17.01 -11.47 -15.36
CA LEU A 268 -16.57 -12.39 -14.31
C LEU A 268 -15.39 -13.22 -14.79
N TYR A 269 -15.45 -13.76 -16.00
CA TYR A 269 -14.34 -14.49 -16.61
C TYR A 269 -13.10 -13.61 -16.80
N HIS A 270 -13.27 -12.37 -17.26
CA HIS A 270 -12.17 -11.41 -17.38
C HIS A 270 -11.51 -11.11 -16.02
N LEU A 271 -12.29 -10.92 -14.96
CA LEU A 271 -11.76 -10.70 -13.62
C LEU A 271 -11.01 -11.93 -13.09
N VAL A 272 -11.50 -13.14 -13.39
CA VAL A 272 -10.78 -14.39 -13.08
C VAL A 272 -9.45 -14.46 -13.83
N LEU A 273 -9.43 -14.16 -15.13
CA LEU A 273 -8.18 -14.13 -15.92
C LEU A 273 -7.18 -13.08 -15.42
N VAL A 274 -7.66 -11.89 -15.07
CA VAL A 274 -6.81 -10.84 -14.48
C VAL A 274 -6.23 -11.33 -13.16
N ASN A 275 -7.05 -11.94 -12.32
CA ASN A 275 -6.62 -12.50 -11.05
C ASN A 275 -5.57 -13.60 -11.28
N HIS A 276 -5.76 -14.51 -12.24
CA HIS A 276 -4.74 -15.49 -12.61
C HIS A 276 -3.38 -14.83 -12.87
N VAL A 277 -3.33 -13.81 -13.74
CA VAL A 277 -2.09 -13.10 -14.07
C VAL A 277 -1.44 -12.49 -12.83
N ALA A 278 -2.24 -11.90 -11.94
CA ALA A 278 -1.73 -11.30 -10.70
C ALA A 278 -1.18 -12.37 -9.73
N TRP A 279 -1.85 -13.51 -9.57
CA TRP A 279 -1.42 -14.59 -8.67
C TRP A 279 -0.19 -15.33 -9.20
N SER A 280 -0.09 -15.58 -10.51
CA SER A 280 1.12 -16.15 -11.12
C SER A 280 2.33 -15.26 -10.85
N ARG A 281 2.20 -13.94 -11.01
CA ARG A 281 3.30 -13.02 -10.68
C ARG A 281 3.76 -13.10 -9.22
N VAL A 282 2.86 -13.34 -8.28
CA VAL A 282 3.21 -13.45 -6.86
C VAL A 282 3.87 -14.80 -6.53
N TYR A 283 3.35 -15.89 -7.09
CA TYR A 283 3.85 -17.24 -6.82
C TYR A 283 5.13 -17.58 -7.59
N ASP A 284 5.27 -17.05 -8.79
CA ASP A 284 6.44 -17.25 -9.66
C ASP A 284 7.50 -16.16 -9.42
N ASP A 285 7.29 -15.26 -8.44
CA ASP A 285 8.29 -14.26 -8.06
C ASP A 285 9.54 -14.93 -7.49
N SER A 286 10.67 -14.67 -8.12
CA SER A 286 11.96 -15.27 -7.74
C SER A 286 12.34 -14.93 -6.30
N SER A 287 12.01 -13.73 -5.82
CA SER A 287 12.32 -13.31 -4.44
C SER A 287 11.59 -14.17 -3.41
N ASN A 288 10.30 -14.47 -3.65
CA ASN A 288 9.52 -15.34 -2.77
C ASN A 288 10.05 -16.79 -2.77
N LEU A 289 10.43 -17.31 -3.92
CA LEU A 289 11.05 -18.64 -4.03
C LEU A 289 12.42 -18.69 -3.32
N MET A 290 13.20 -17.62 -3.43
CA MET A 290 14.48 -17.49 -2.73
C MET A 290 14.29 -17.46 -1.21
N VAL A 291 13.32 -16.70 -0.70
CA VAL A 291 12.99 -16.68 0.74
C VAL A 291 12.63 -18.09 1.24
N GLN A 292 11.87 -18.87 0.46
CA GLN A 292 11.59 -20.26 0.83
C GLN A 292 12.86 -21.11 0.89
N SER A 293 13.76 -20.93 -0.07
CA SER A 293 15.04 -21.67 -0.13
C SER A 293 15.92 -21.35 1.07
N TYR A 294 16.10 -20.07 1.39
CA TYR A 294 16.77 -19.64 2.61
C TYR A 294 16.11 -20.19 3.87
N SER A 295 14.78 -20.24 3.92
CA SER A 295 14.07 -20.79 5.07
C SER A 295 14.36 -22.27 5.30
N GLN A 296 14.64 -23.04 4.25
CA GLN A 296 15.02 -24.44 4.36
C GLN A 296 16.43 -24.57 4.93
N GLU A 297 17.39 -23.76 4.47
CA GLU A 297 18.75 -23.77 5.01
C GLU A 297 18.78 -23.35 6.49
N VAL A 298 18.05 -22.30 6.86
CA VAL A 298 17.90 -21.88 8.27
C VAL A 298 17.33 -23.00 9.13
N LYS A 299 16.34 -23.76 8.63
CA LYS A 299 15.69 -24.86 9.37
C LYS A 299 16.57 -26.11 9.49
N LYS A 300 17.59 -26.28 8.66
CA LYS A 300 18.55 -27.38 8.78
C LYS A 300 19.55 -27.14 9.91
N MET A 301 19.74 -25.88 10.31
CA MET A 301 20.66 -25.51 11.38
C MET A 301 19.94 -25.46 12.73
N ASP A 302 20.63 -25.88 13.79
CA ASP A 302 20.14 -25.78 15.18
C ASP A 302 20.49 -24.40 15.77
N ILE A 303 19.83 -23.36 15.24
CA ILE A 303 20.03 -21.97 15.68
C ILE A 303 19.17 -21.70 16.92
N ALA A 304 19.77 -21.26 18.03
CA ALA A 304 19.01 -20.91 19.23
C ALA A 304 18.16 -19.65 19.01
N ASP A 305 16.99 -19.55 19.65
CA ASP A 305 16.07 -18.42 19.43
C ASP A 305 16.64 -17.05 19.85
N LYS A 306 17.63 -17.07 20.75
CA LYS A 306 18.36 -15.88 21.22
C LYS A 306 19.48 -15.43 20.27
N ASP A 307 19.92 -16.30 19.35
CA ASP A 307 20.99 -15.98 18.42
C ASP A 307 20.41 -15.21 17.23
N VAL A 308 21.18 -14.24 16.72
CA VAL A 308 20.72 -13.36 15.64
C VAL A 308 21.43 -13.69 14.34
N ILE A 309 20.65 -13.72 13.25
CA ILE A 309 21.14 -13.88 11.88
C ILE A 309 21.23 -12.48 11.23
N ALA A 310 22.42 -12.09 10.78
CA ALA A 310 22.59 -10.93 9.91
C ALA A 310 22.24 -11.29 8.47
N VAL A 311 21.36 -10.51 7.86
CA VAL A 311 20.79 -10.84 6.55
C VAL A 311 21.05 -9.73 5.53
N GLY A 312 21.61 -10.10 4.37
CA GLY A 312 21.92 -9.21 3.24
C GLY A 312 20.75 -8.94 2.29
N LEU A 313 19.55 -9.41 2.63
CA LEU A 313 18.35 -9.33 1.80
C LEU A 313 17.58 -8.00 2.00
N ASP A 314 16.58 -7.75 1.17
CA ASP A 314 15.65 -6.63 1.38
C ASP A 314 14.73 -6.84 2.58
N SER A 315 14.14 -5.74 3.07
CA SER A 315 13.28 -5.76 4.25
C SER A 315 12.05 -6.64 4.09
N GLY A 316 11.46 -6.71 2.89
CA GLY A 316 10.30 -7.57 2.62
C GLY A 316 10.67 -9.05 2.74
N ALA A 317 11.80 -9.44 2.16
CA ALA A 317 12.32 -10.80 2.24
C ALA A 317 12.60 -11.24 3.70
N ILE A 318 13.14 -10.33 4.52
CA ILE A 318 13.51 -10.62 5.91
C ILE A 318 12.27 -10.82 6.80
N TYR A 319 11.23 -10.00 6.64
CA TYR A 319 9.97 -10.21 7.39
C TYR A 319 9.35 -11.58 7.09
N ASN A 320 9.33 -11.97 5.81
CA ASN A 320 8.83 -13.28 5.40
C ASN A 320 9.70 -14.42 5.94
N LEU A 321 11.02 -14.28 5.86
CA LEU A 321 11.96 -15.28 6.36
C LEU A 321 11.84 -15.46 7.88
N ASN A 322 11.78 -14.36 8.63
CA ASN A 322 11.55 -14.35 10.07
C ASN A 322 10.21 -15.04 10.42
N TYR A 323 9.12 -14.70 9.71
CA TYR A 323 7.81 -15.31 9.93
C TYR A 323 7.81 -16.83 9.70
N ILE A 324 8.53 -17.32 8.68
CA ILE A 324 8.56 -18.75 8.30
C ILE A 324 9.46 -19.58 9.23
N THR A 325 10.53 -18.98 9.74
CA THR A 325 11.57 -19.69 10.53
C THR A 325 11.45 -19.45 12.04
N ASN A 326 10.75 -18.39 12.45
CA ASN A 326 10.68 -17.93 13.83
C ASN A 326 12.06 -17.68 14.47
N LYS A 327 13.02 -17.16 13.69
CA LYS A 327 14.38 -16.82 14.15
C LYS A 327 14.65 -15.32 14.13
N SER A 328 15.42 -14.86 15.09
CA SER A 328 15.81 -13.45 15.23
C SER A 328 16.71 -13.04 14.07
N MET A 329 16.35 -11.97 13.35
CA MET A 329 17.07 -11.51 12.16
C MET A 329 17.28 -10.01 12.22
N VAL A 330 18.41 -9.55 11.69
CA VAL A 330 18.75 -8.14 11.56
C VAL A 330 19.28 -7.87 10.16
N ILE A 331 18.80 -6.79 9.54
CA ILE A 331 19.28 -6.40 8.21
C ILE A 331 20.68 -5.80 8.35
N PHE A 332 21.62 -6.24 7.53
CA PHE A 332 22.88 -5.55 7.30
C PHE A 332 23.11 -5.51 5.81
N ARG A 333 23.03 -4.32 5.19
CA ARG A 333 23.22 -4.22 3.74
C ARG A 333 24.66 -4.58 3.36
N PRO A 334 24.89 -5.22 2.21
CA PRO A 334 26.24 -5.55 1.75
C PRO A 334 27.19 -4.35 1.76
N GLU A 335 26.71 -3.15 1.42
CA GLU A 335 27.51 -1.92 1.46
C GLU A 335 27.93 -1.55 2.90
N THR A 336 27.04 -1.75 3.87
CA THR A 336 27.34 -1.50 5.28
C THR A 336 28.36 -2.49 5.82
N ILE A 337 28.24 -3.77 5.45
CA ILE A 337 29.23 -4.80 5.80
C ILE A 337 30.60 -4.46 5.21
N LYS A 338 30.67 -4.08 3.93
CA LYS A 338 31.94 -3.69 3.29
C LYS A 338 32.61 -2.53 4.02
N ASN A 339 31.86 -1.48 4.34
CA ASN A 339 32.40 -0.35 5.09
C ASN A 339 32.88 -0.78 6.50
N LEU A 340 32.16 -1.70 7.16
CA LEU A 340 32.55 -2.23 8.47
C LEU A 340 33.81 -3.10 8.41
N LEU A 341 33.98 -3.88 7.35
CA LEU A 341 35.19 -4.66 7.07
C LEU A 341 36.39 -3.75 6.81
N GLU A 342 36.22 -2.71 5.99
CA GLU A 342 37.27 -1.71 5.70
C GLU A 342 37.69 -0.93 6.95
N GLU A 343 36.73 -0.60 7.82
CA GLU A 343 36.98 0.10 9.08
C GLU A 343 37.48 -0.81 10.22
N ASN A 344 37.57 -2.13 10.02
CA ASN A 344 37.83 -3.13 11.05
C ASN A 344 36.89 -3.01 12.26
N LYS A 345 35.60 -2.74 12.01
CA LYS A 345 34.55 -2.60 13.04
C LYS A 345 33.47 -3.68 12.97
N LEU A 346 33.60 -4.64 12.06
CA LEU A 346 32.56 -5.66 11.84
C LEU A 346 32.28 -6.48 13.10
N ASP A 347 33.32 -6.99 13.75
CA ASP A 347 33.20 -7.82 14.96
C ASP A 347 32.48 -7.05 16.08
N TRP A 348 32.90 -5.80 16.34
CA TRP A 348 32.23 -4.92 17.29
C TRP A 348 30.75 -4.72 16.96
N ALA A 349 30.42 -4.43 15.70
CA ALA A 349 29.03 -4.27 15.28
C ALA A 349 28.23 -5.56 15.49
N PHE A 350 28.80 -6.71 15.15
CA PHE A 350 28.16 -8.01 15.33
C PHE A 350 27.93 -8.34 16.81
N GLU A 351 28.86 -7.99 17.70
CA GLU A 351 28.68 -8.09 19.15
C GLU A 351 27.51 -7.23 19.64
N GLN A 352 27.38 -5.98 19.18
CA GLN A 352 26.29 -5.09 19.60
C GLN A 352 24.90 -5.65 19.27
N PHE A 353 24.77 -6.36 18.13
CA PHE A 353 23.52 -6.94 17.68
C PHE A 353 23.37 -8.43 18.03
N GLY A 354 24.34 -9.05 18.73
CA GLY A 354 24.30 -10.47 19.09
C GLY A 354 24.33 -11.41 17.89
N ILE A 355 24.98 -11.01 16.80
CA ILE A 355 25.03 -11.76 15.54
C ILE A 355 25.93 -12.99 15.72
N LYS A 356 25.41 -14.15 15.32
CA LYS A 356 26.15 -15.43 15.30
C LYS A 356 26.11 -16.13 13.95
N TYR A 357 25.23 -15.68 13.07
CA TYR A 357 24.99 -16.28 11.76
C TYR A 357 24.86 -15.20 10.69
N ILE A 358 25.23 -15.53 9.45
CA ILE A 358 25.04 -14.66 8.29
C ILE A 358 24.26 -15.37 7.19
N LEU A 359 23.51 -14.61 6.39
CA LEU A 359 22.71 -15.16 5.29
C LEU A 359 22.53 -14.15 4.14
N GLY A 360 22.63 -14.65 2.91
CA GLY A 360 22.29 -13.92 1.69
C GLY A 360 23.32 -12.88 1.26
N TYR A 361 24.59 -13.10 1.60
CA TYR A 361 25.73 -12.34 1.07
C TYR A 361 26.40 -13.13 -0.06
N SER A 362 27.15 -12.45 -0.92
CA SER A 362 27.95 -13.12 -1.95
C SER A 362 29.00 -14.03 -1.32
N ASP A 363 29.38 -15.10 -2.01
CA ASP A 363 30.38 -16.05 -1.50
C ASP A 363 31.67 -15.34 -1.06
N GLU A 364 32.16 -14.40 -1.86
CA GLU A 364 33.33 -13.55 -1.53
C GLU A 364 33.12 -12.74 -0.24
N LEU A 365 31.96 -12.08 -0.10
CA LEU A 365 31.69 -11.24 1.07
C LEU A 365 31.46 -12.09 2.32
N SER A 366 30.83 -13.25 2.19
CA SER A 366 30.69 -14.23 3.27
C SER A 366 32.04 -14.70 3.79
N GLU A 367 33.00 -14.99 2.91
CA GLU A 367 34.36 -15.36 3.31
C GLU A 367 35.05 -14.21 4.07
N GLU A 368 34.96 -12.98 3.56
CA GLU A 368 35.52 -11.80 4.25
C GLU A 368 34.92 -11.59 5.64
N ILE A 369 33.61 -11.77 5.79
CA ILE A 369 32.92 -11.67 7.09
C ILE A 369 33.44 -12.73 8.07
N ILE A 370 33.49 -14.00 7.67
CA ILE A 370 33.92 -15.12 8.54
C ILE A 370 35.39 -14.94 8.97
N ASN A 371 36.23 -14.36 8.10
CA ASN A 371 37.63 -14.10 8.42
C ASN A 371 37.82 -13.01 9.48
N GLN A 372 36.85 -12.10 9.65
CA GLN A 372 36.94 -10.99 10.61
C GLN A 372 36.02 -11.13 11.83
N ALA A 373 34.99 -11.98 11.78
CA ALA A 373 34.02 -12.17 12.84
C ALA A 373 33.72 -13.66 13.06
N ASP A 374 33.52 -14.05 14.33
CA ASP A 374 33.17 -15.43 14.70
C ASP A 374 31.68 -15.71 14.43
N VAL A 375 31.36 -15.97 13.16
CA VAL A 375 30.00 -16.24 12.68
C VAL A 375 29.96 -17.42 11.71
N VAL A 376 28.79 -18.06 11.62
CA VAL A 376 28.54 -19.16 10.70
C VAL A 376 27.71 -18.69 9.51
N ASN A 377 28.17 -18.97 8.29
CA ASN A 377 27.36 -18.73 7.10
C ASN A 377 26.29 -19.81 6.94
N VAL A 378 25.03 -19.38 6.93
CA VAL A 378 23.88 -20.26 6.72
C VAL A 378 23.71 -20.59 5.24
N ALA A 379 23.78 -19.56 4.40
CA ALA A 379 23.66 -19.66 2.94
C ALA A 379 24.08 -18.33 2.31
N SER A 380 24.77 -18.40 1.17
CA SER A 380 25.11 -17.25 0.33
C SER A 380 24.03 -16.95 -0.70
N ASP A 381 24.22 -15.86 -1.45
CA ASP A 381 23.32 -15.42 -2.53
C ASP A 381 23.37 -16.28 -3.81
N SER A 382 24.29 -17.23 -3.89
CA SER A 382 24.40 -18.21 -4.98
C SER A 382 23.43 -19.40 -4.85
N LEU A 383 22.61 -19.43 -3.80
CA LEU A 383 21.59 -20.46 -3.58
C LEU A 383 20.58 -20.49 -4.74
N GLU A 384 20.28 -21.68 -5.27
CA GLU A 384 19.24 -21.83 -6.30
C GLU A 384 17.84 -21.83 -5.68
N PRO A 385 16.85 -21.18 -6.34
CA PRO A 385 15.48 -21.15 -5.85
C PRO A 385 14.84 -22.54 -5.93
N VAL A 386 14.39 -23.05 -4.78
CA VAL A 386 13.60 -24.28 -4.67
C VAL A 386 12.16 -23.98 -5.10
N ILE A 387 11.71 -24.67 -6.15
CA ILE A 387 10.32 -24.64 -6.58
C ILE A 387 9.53 -25.63 -5.72
N PRO A 388 8.58 -25.18 -4.88
CA PRO A 388 7.83 -26.09 -4.02
C PRO A 388 6.98 -27.05 -4.84
N GLU A 389 7.01 -28.34 -4.51
CA GLU A 389 6.16 -29.34 -5.14
C GLU A 389 4.67 -29.01 -4.91
N MET A 390 3.93 -28.87 -6.00
CA MET A 390 2.51 -28.55 -5.95
C MET A 390 1.70 -29.84 -5.88
N SER A 391 0.99 -30.07 -4.77
CA SER A 391 0.11 -31.24 -4.66
C SER A 391 -0.95 -31.23 -5.75
N ARG A 392 -1.39 -32.39 -6.25
CA ARG A 392 -2.37 -32.48 -7.36
C ARG A 392 -3.65 -31.68 -7.12
N ASN A 393 -4.16 -31.67 -5.89
CA ASN A 393 -5.37 -30.91 -5.53
C ASN A 393 -5.10 -29.41 -5.44
N LYS A 394 -3.94 -29.01 -4.90
CA LYS A 394 -3.52 -27.61 -4.90
C LYS A 394 -3.27 -27.14 -6.32
N GLY A 395 -2.57 -27.92 -7.16
CA GLY A 395 -2.35 -27.65 -8.57
C GLY A 395 -3.64 -27.61 -9.39
N TRP A 396 -4.64 -28.45 -9.09
CA TRP A 396 -5.95 -28.39 -9.75
C TRP A 396 -6.77 -27.17 -9.33
N LEU A 397 -6.79 -26.84 -8.03
CA LEU A 397 -7.47 -25.64 -7.52
C LEU A 397 -6.77 -24.38 -8.00
N MET A 398 -5.44 -24.40 -8.00
CA MET A 398 -4.61 -23.37 -8.62
C MET A 398 -4.97 -23.31 -10.09
N ASN A 399 -4.95 -24.36 -10.92
CA ASN A 399 -5.35 -24.37 -12.35
C ASN A 399 -6.83 -24.06 -12.67
N LEU A 400 -7.71 -24.00 -11.68
CA LEU A 400 -9.07 -23.46 -11.87
C LEU A 400 -9.10 -21.93 -11.70
N VAL A 401 -8.14 -21.40 -10.95
CA VAL A 401 -7.89 -19.98 -10.68
C VAL A 401 -6.66 -19.47 -11.47
N ASN A 402 -5.85 -20.38 -12.03
CA ASN A 402 -4.67 -20.25 -12.87
C ASN A 402 -5.08 -20.59 -14.30
#